data_AF-A0A2I0K2M6-F1
#
_entry.id   AF-A0A2I0K2M6-F1
#
_cell.length_a   1.000
_cell.length_b   1.000
_cell.length_c   1.000
_cell.angle_alpha   90.00
_cell.angle_beta   90.00
_cell.angle_gamma   90.00
#
_symmetry.space_group_name_H-M   'P 1'
#
loop_
_entity.id
_entity.type
_entity.pdbx_description
1 polymer ?
#
loop_
_entity_poly.entity_id
_entity_poly.type
_entity_poly.pdbx_seq_one_letter_code
_entity_poly.pdbx_strand_id
1 'polypeptide(L)'
;MKNLPATAQVAAQQGAYLADCFNRMEECEKNPEGPLRFRGTGRHRFRPFRYKHFGQFAPLGGEQTAAQLPWDWVSIGHSSQWLWYSVYAR
;
A
#
# COMPACT_ATOMS: atom_id res chain seq x y z
N MET A 1 -12.56 10.73 7.90
CA MET A 1 -11.30 10.05 7.50
C MET A 1 -11.66 8.59 7.25
N LYS A 2 -11.38 8.03 6.07
CA LYS A 2 -11.51 6.58 5.86
C LYS A 2 -10.21 5.96 6.35
N ASN A 3 -10.27 5.19 7.43
CA ASN A 3 -9.08 4.50 7.93
C ASN A 3 -8.74 3.36 6.96
N LEU A 4 -7.46 3.26 6.61
CA LEU A 4 -6.95 2.14 5.83
C LEU A 4 -6.97 0.88 6.69
N PRO A 5 -7.12 -0.31 6.08
CA PRO A 5 -7.13 -1.55 6.84
C PRO A 5 -5.79 -1.77 7.54
N ALA A 6 -5.82 -2.35 8.74
CA ALA A 6 -4.63 -2.65 9.53
C ALA A 6 -3.90 -3.90 9.00
N THR A 7 -3.36 -3.82 7.78
CA THR A 7 -2.64 -4.92 7.13
C THR A 7 -1.16 -4.59 6.95
N ALA A 8 -0.32 -5.62 6.92
CA ALA A 8 1.12 -5.48 6.65
C ALA A 8 1.39 -4.78 5.31
N GLN A 9 0.52 -4.98 4.31
CA GLN A 9 0.63 -4.30 3.02
C GLN A 9 0.47 -2.77 3.13
N VAL A 10 -0.48 -2.30 3.94
CA VAL A 10 -0.65 -0.86 4.22
C VAL A 10 0.56 -0.33 4.97
N ALA A 11 1.02 -1.04 6.00
CA ALA A 11 2.19 -0.65 6.79
C ALA A 11 3.46 -0.55 5.93
N ALA A 12 3.71 -1.52 5.05
CA ALA A 12 4.87 -1.51 4.15
C ALA A 12 4.83 -0.33 3.18
N GLN A 13 3.66 -0.03 2.58
CA GLN A 13 3.53 1.11 1.68
C GLN A 13 3.67 2.46 2.40
N GLN A 14 3.12 2.57 3.61
CA GLN A 14 3.28 3.76 4.44
C GLN A 14 4.74 3.96 4.86
N GLY A 15 5.44 2.89 5.24
CA GLY A 15 6.86 2.92 5.57
C GLY A 15 7.73 3.39 4.39
N ALA A 16 7.51 2.82 3.21
CA ALA A 16 8.22 3.23 1.99
C ALA A 16 7.96 4.70 1.64
N TYR A 17 6.71 5.16 1.73
CA TYR A 17 6.35 6.56 1.49
C TYR A 17 7.01 7.52 2.50
N LEU A 18 7.01 7.16 3.78
CA LEU A 18 7.66 7.98 4.82
C LEU A 18 9.17 8.05 4.63
N ALA A 19 9.81 6.93 4.28
CA ALA A 19 11.24 6.91 3.98
C ALA A 19 11.60 7.85 2.80
N ASP A 20 10.81 7.85 1.73
CA ASP A 20 10.98 8.79 0.61
C ASP A 20 10.82 10.25 1.06
N CYS A 21 9.80 10.53 1.88
CA CYS A 21 9.62 11.87 2.45
C CYS A 21 10.82 12.31 3.29
N PHE A 22 11.39 11.42 4.10
CA PHE A 22 12.58 11.73 4.90
C PHE A 22 13.80 12.00 4.03
N ASN A 23 14.02 11.20 2.99
CA ASN A 23 15.15 11.38 2.07
C ASN A 23 15.08 12.71 1.32
N ARG A 24 13.87 13.22 1.06
CA ARG A 24 13.64 14.45 0.26
C ARG A 24 13.23 15.66 1.10
N MET A 25 13.39 15.59 2.42
CA MET A 25 12.85 16.61 3.33
C MET A 25 13.35 18.02 3.03
N GLU A 26 14.66 18.18 2.81
CA GLU A 26 15.25 19.49 2.51
C GLU A 26 14.76 20.08 1.18
N GLU A 27 14.64 19.23 0.15
CA GLU A 27 14.13 19.64 -1.17
C GLU A 27 12.68 20.11 -1.07
N CYS A 28 11.83 19.33 -0.41
CA CYS A 28 10.41 19.62 -0.26
C CYS A 28 10.10 20.77 0.73
N GLU A 29 11.08 21.20 1.52
CA GLU A 29 10.99 22.46 2.30
C GLU A 29 11.16 23.70 1.43
N LYS A 30 12.10 23.66 0.48
CA LYS A 30 12.35 24.76 -0.46
C LYS A 30 11.27 24.80 -1.55
N ASN A 31 10.88 23.64 -2.08
CA ASN A 31 9.91 23.48 -3.16
C ASN A 31 8.79 22.50 -2.75
N PRO A 32 7.74 22.98 -2.06
CA PRO A 32 6.69 22.11 -1.55
C PRO A 32 5.81 21.53 -2.67
N GLU A 33 5.67 20.22 -2.71
CA GLU A 33 4.94 19.49 -3.76
C GLU A 33 3.46 19.25 -3.44
N GLY A 34 3.07 19.42 -2.18
CA GLY A 34 1.74 19.09 -1.69
C GLY A 34 0.66 20.08 -2.12
N PRO A 35 -0.61 19.78 -1.76
CA PRO A 35 -1.74 20.67 -1.98
C PRO A 35 -1.61 21.97 -1.18
N LEU A 36 -2.40 22.98 -1.54
CA LEU A 36 -2.52 24.22 -0.78
C LEU A 36 -3.07 23.93 0.62
N ARG A 37 -2.51 24.60 1.64
CA ARG A 37 -2.99 24.46 3.01
C ARG A 37 -4.37 25.11 3.13
N PHE A 38 -5.31 24.41 3.77
CA PHE A 38 -6.67 24.93 3.98
C PHE A 38 -6.71 26.10 4.98
N ARG A 39 -5.74 26.14 5.91
CA ARG A 39 -5.53 27.24 6.85
C ARG A 39 -4.08 27.70 6.76
N GLY A 40 -3.88 29.02 6.68
CA GLY A 40 -2.56 29.65 6.54
C GLY A 40 -2.12 29.84 5.08
N THR A 41 -0.91 30.33 4.88
CA THR A 41 -0.29 30.54 3.56
C THR A 41 0.61 29.35 3.18
N GLY A 42 0.76 29.10 1.88
CA GLY A 42 1.68 28.09 1.34
C GLY A 42 1.07 26.69 1.10
N ARG A 43 1.94 25.71 0.87
CA ARG A 43 1.61 24.33 0.50
C ARG A 43 2.06 23.32 1.56
N HIS A 44 1.48 22.13 1.53
CA HIS A 44 2.05 20.98 2.24
C HIS A 44 3.38 20.56 1.58
N ARG A 45 4.36 20.11 2.36
CA ARG A 45 5.69 19.72 1.83
C ARG A 45 5.59 18.58 0.82
N PHE A 46 4.80 17.55 1.16
CA PHE A 46 4.66 16.34 0.37
C PHE A 46 3.24 16.15 -0.14
N ARG A 47 3.10 15.37 -1.22
CA ARG A 47 1.80 14.91 -1.72
C ARG A 47 1.19 13.91 -0.74
N PRO A 48 -0.15 13.84 -0.60
CA PRO A 48 -0.79 12.90 0.31
C PRO A 48 -0.46 11.45 -0.05
N PHE A 49 -0.29 10.60 0.96
CA PHE A 49 -0.16 9.17 0.77
C PHE A 49 -1.38 8.58 0.03
N ARG A 50 -1.13 7.74 -0.98
CA ARG A 50 -2.16 7.03 -1.74
C ARG A 50 -1.91 5.53 -1.65
N TYR A 51 -2.76 4.84 -0.89
CA TYR A 51 -2.72 3.38 -0.80
C TYR A 51 -3.12 2.73 -2.12
N LYS A 52 -2.33 1.76 -2.57
CA LYS A 52 -2.66 0.89 -3.71
C LYS A 52 -2.91 -0.53 -3.20
N HIS A 53 -4.14 -1.01 -3.28
CA HIS A 53 -4.46 -2.38 -2.89
C HIS A 53 -3.97 -3.39 -3.95
N PHE A 54 -3.19 -4.39 -3.56
CA PHE A 54 -2.64 -5.42 -4.44
C PHE A 54 -3.43 -6.73 -4.42
N GLY A 55 -4.52 -6.79 -3.67
CA GLY A 55 -5.29 -8.00 -3.44
C GLY A 55 -5.10 -8.59 -2.04
N GLN A 56 -5.69 -9.75 -1.81
CA GLN A 56 -5.66 -10.48 -0.56
C GLN A 56 -5.57 -11.98 -0.82
N PHE A 57 -4.87 -12.67 0.08
CA PHE A 57 -4.78 -14.13 0.08
C PHE A 57 -5.30 -14.66 1.41
N ALA A 58 -6.03 -15.77 1.37
CA ALA A 58 -6.53 -16.47 2.54
C ALA A 58 -6.33 -17.99 2.37
N PRO A 59 -5.47 -18.64 3.16
CA PRO A 59 -5.37 -20.10 3.17
C PRO A 59 -6.65 -20.69 3.77
N LEU A 60 -7.22 -21.71 3.13
CA LEU A 60 -8.50 -22.32 3.52
C LEU A 60 -8.33 -23.68 4.25
N GLY A 61 -7.09 -24.18 4.33
CA GLY A 61 -6.81 -25.56 4.77
C GLY A 61 -6.96 -26.56 3.63
N GLY A 62 -6.46 -27.79 3.82
CA GLY A 62 -6.56 -28.86 2.81
C GLY A 62 -5.88 -28.55 1.47
N GLU A 63 -4.73 -27.86 1.49
CA GLU A 63 -4.01 -27.43 0.28
C GLU A 63 -4.84 -26.55 -0.68
N GLN A 64 -5.67 -25.67 -0.12
CA GLN A 64 -6.38 -24.67 -0.91
C GLN A 64 -6.13 -23.28 -0.35
N THR A 65 -5.99 -22.32 -1.26
CA THR A 65 -5.86 -20.91 -0.95
C THR A 65 -6.80 -20.12 -1.85
N ALA A 66 -7.55 -19.20 -1.25
CA ALA A 66 -8.30 -18.20 -1.99
C ALA A 66 -7.41 -16.98 -2.24
N ALA A 67 -7.40 -16.51 -3.48
CA ALA A 67 -6.76 -15.27 -3.88
C ALA A 67 -7.81 -14.35 -4.47
N GLN A 68 -7.82 -13.10 -4.01
CA GLN A 68 -8.57 -12.02 -4.66
C GLN A 68 -7.58 -10.95 -5.10
N LEU A 69 -7.52 -10.72 -6.40
CA LEU A 69 -6.64 -9.75 -7.02
C LEU A 69 -7.43 -8.50 -7.43
N PRO A 70 -6.75 -7.36 -7.71
CA PRO A 70 -7.40 -6.19 -8.29
C PRO A 70 -8.15 -6.57 -9.58
N TRP A 71 -9.23 -5.86 -9.88
CA TRP A 71 -10.16 -6.15 -11.00
C TRP A 71 -11.08 -7.35 -10.80
N ASP A 72 -11.44 -7.64 -9.54
CA ASP A 72 -12.40 -8.70 -9.15
C ASP A 72 -12.04 -10.11 -9.63
N TRP A 73 -10.77 -10.37 -9.89
CA TRP A 73 -10.29 -11.72 -10.16
C TRP A 73 -10.23 -12.51 -8.85
N VAL A 74 -11.06 -13.54 -8.77
CA VAL A 74 -11.10 -14.49 -7.64
C VAL A 74 -10.71 -15.87 -8.16
N SER A 75 -9.76 -16.51 -7.48
CA SER A 75 -9.36 -17.89 -7.75
C SER A 75 -9.21 -18.66 -6.44
N ILE A 76 -9.62 -19.93 -6.45
CA ILE A 76 -9.56 -20.83 -5.30
C ILE A 76 -9.01 -22.18 -5.80
N GLY A 77 -8.01 -22.71 -5.12
CA GLY A 77 -7.48 -24.05 -5.39
C GLY A 77 -5.96 -24.14 -5.28
N HIS A 78 -5.40 -25.28 -5.70
CA HIS A 78 -3.97 -25.58 -5.59
C HIS A 78 -3.09 -24.60 -6.38
N SER A 79 -3.53 -24.11 -7.54
CA SER A 79 -2.80 -23.10 -8.32
C SER A 79 -2.64 -21.77 -7.57
N SER A 80 -3.69 -21.35 -6.86
CA SER A 80 -3.65 -20.16 -6.00
C SER A 80 -2.74 -20.37 -4.77
N GLN A 81 -2.57 -21.61 -4.30
CA GLN A 81 -1.61 -21.94 -3.25
C GLN A 81 -0.16 -21.85 -3.74
N TRP A 82 0.15 -22.35 -4.95
CA TRP A 82 1.48 -22.16 -5.56
C TRP A 82 1.83 -20.68 -5.76
N LEU A 83 0.85 -19.88 -6.17
CA LEU A 83 0.99 -18.43 -6.27
C LEU A 83 1.27 -17.80 -4.89
N TRP A 84 0.55 -18.21 -3.85
CA TRP A 84 0.75 -17.75 -2.48
C TRP A 84 2.17 -18.05 -1.98
N TYR A 85 2.67 -19.28 -2.15
CA TYR A 85 4.05 -19.62 -1.80
C TYR A 85 5.06 -18.74 -2.53
N SER A 86 4.83 -18.46 -3.82
CA SER A 86 5.74 -17.65 -4.64
C SER A 86 5.82 -16.19 -4.19
N VAL A 87 4.72 -15.62 -3.67
CA VAL A 87 4.66 -14.24 -3.17
C VAL A 87 5.34 -14.10 -1.81
N TYR A 88 5.15 -15.08 -0.92
CA TYR A 88 5.64 -15.00 0.46
C TYR A 88 7.05 -15.56 0.67
N ALA A 89 7.57 -16.37 -0.26
CA ALA A 89 8.93 -16.93 -0.17
C ALA A 89 10.05 -15.96 -0.61
N ARG A 90 9.72 -14.68 -0.85
CA ARG A 90 10.66 -13.66 -1.34
C ARG A 90 11.29 -12.85 -0.21
#